data_AF-A0A9D8M5N1-F1
#
_entry.id   AF-A0A9D8M5N1-F1
#
_cell.length_a   1.000
_cell.length_b   1.000
_cell.length_c   1.000
_cell.angle_alpha   90.00
_cell.angle_beta   90.00
_cell.angle_gamma   90.00
#
_symmetry.space_group_name_H-M   'P 1'
#
loop_
_entity.id
_entity.type
_entity.pdbx_description
1 polymer ?
#
loop_
_entity_poly.entity_id
_entity_poly.type
_entity_poly.pdbx_seq_one_letter_code
_entity_poly.pdbx_strand_id
1 'polypeptide(L)' 'MRHLSEGVLRRMYDDPDAMGVEERSHFATCPGCQDRFQRVSDDARQIRAAFDVGPAPADPRHAFAQMQARLNG' A
#
# COMPACT_ATOMS: atom_id res chain seq x y z
N MET A 1 24.49 -3.85 9.95
CA MET A 1 23.34 -3.06 9.46
C MET A 1 22.20 -3.17 10.46
N ARG A 2 21.46 -2.07 10.68
CA ARG A 2 20.23 -2.09 11.49
C ARG A 2 19.09 -2.69 10.67
N HIS A 3 18.14 -3.38 11.31
CA HIS A 3 16.93 -3.84 10.62
C HIS A 3 16.17 -2.70 9.95
N LEU A 4 15.46 -3.01 8.87
CA LEU A 4 14.57 -2.06 8.20
C LEU A 4 13.49 -1.57 9.17
N SER A 5 13.12 -0.30 9.03
CA SER A 5 11.98 0.24 9.76
C SER A 5 10.70 -0.40 9.23
N GLU A 6 9.64 -0.42 10.05
CA GLU A 6 8.35 -0.92 9.59
C GLU A 6 7.81 -0.13 8.39
N GLY A 7 8.06 1.19 8.35
CA GLY A 7 7.68 2.03 7.21
C GLY A 7 8.32 1.62 5.89
N VAL A 8 9.59 1.18 5.91
CA VAL A 8 10.25 0.64 4.71
C VAL A 8 9.62 -0.70 4.31
N LEU A 9 9.32 -1.58 5.26
CA LEU A 9 8.66 -2.87 4.96
C LEU A 9 7.25 -2.67 4.38
N ARG A 10 6.49 -1.69 4.88
CA ARG A 10 5.18 -1.31 4.32
C ARG A 10 5.33 -0.75 2.91
N ARG A 11 6.24 0.20 2.69
CA ARG A 11 6.50 0.75 1.36
C ARG A 11 6.97 -0.34 0.38
N MET A 12 7.78 -1.29 0.81
CA MET A 12 8.17 -2.45 0.00
C MET A 12 6.97 -3.30 -0.44
N TYR A 13 5.95 -3.44 0.41
CA TYR A 13 4.74 -4.17 0.07
C TYR A 13 3.84 -3.38 -0.90
N ASP A 14 3.71 -2.07 -0.68
CA ASP A 14 2.84 -1.20 -1.48
C ASP A 14 3.47 -0.82 -2.84
N ASP A 15 4.78 -0.61 -2.88
CA ASP A 15 5.56 -0.16 -4.04
C ASP A 15 6.96 -0.84 -4.03
N PRO A 16 7.06 -2.08 -4.56
CA PRO A 16 8.31 -2.84 -4.56
C PRO A 16 9.47 -2.15 -5.31
N ASP A 17 9.15 -1.30 -6.29
CA ASP A 17 10.13 -0.63 -7.14
C ASP A 17 10.73 0.61 -6.46
N ALA A 18 10.08 1.16 -5.44
CA ALA A 18 10.57 2.29 -4.66
C ALA A 18 11.76 1.97 -3.74
N MET A 19 12.21 0.71 -3.67
CA MET A 19 13.28 0.30 -2.74
C MET A 19 14.70 0.62 -3.24
N GLY A 20 15.50 1.18 -2.33
CA GLY A 20 16.94 1.36 -2.54
C GLY A 20 17.67 0.01 -2.68
N VAL A 21 18.82 0.04 -3.37
CA VAL A 21 19.66 -1.17 -3.58
C VAL A 21 20.14 -1.77 -2.25
N GLU A 22 20.51 -0.93 -1.27
CA GLU A 22 20.97 -1.38 0.04
C GLU A 22 19.86 -2.08 0.84
N GLU A 23 18.64 -1.54 0.80
CA GLU A 23 17.48 -2.10 1.48
C GLU A 23 17.10 -3.46 0.89
N ARG A 24 17.14 -3.59 -0.45
CA ARG A 24 16.92 -4.86 -1.16
C ARG A 24 18.00 -5.90 -0.82
N SER A 25 19.26 -5.49 -0.82
CA SER A 25 20.39 -6.36 -0.47
C SER A 25 20.29 -6.87 0.98
N HIS A 26 19.95 -5.97 1.91
CA HIS A 26 19.73 -6.34 3.30
C HIS A 26 18.51 -7.27 3.46
N PHE A 27 17.38 -6.95 2.84
CA PHE A 27 16.17 -7.76 2.92
C PHE A 27 16.40 -9.19 2.41
N ALA A 28 17.14 -9.36 1.31
CA ALA A 28 17.45 -10.65 0.71
C ALA A 28 18.22 -11.59 1.65
N THR A 29 18.92 -11.05 2.66
CA THR A 29 19.81 -11.81 3.54
C THR A 29 19.40 -11.79 5.02
N CYS A 30 18.30 -11.10 5.38
CA CYS A 30 17.92 -10.90 6.78
C CYS A 30 16.58 -11.59 7.12
N PRO A 31 16.59 -12.77 7.78
CA PRO A 31 15.37 -13.48 8.18
C PRO A 31 14.44 -12.65 9.07
N GLY A 32 14.98 -11.88 10.01
CA GLY A 32 14.16 -11.04 10.88
C GLY A 32 13.40 -9.92 10.15
N CYS A 33 13.93 -9.41 9.03
CA CYS A 33 13.21 -8.48 8.16
C CYS A 33 12.17 -9.21 7.30
N GLN A 34 12.45 -10.43 6.85
CA GLN A 34 11.51 -11.27 6.10
C GLN A 34 10.30 -11.66 6.96
N ASP A 35 10.52 -12.07 8.22
CA ASP A 35 9.44 -12.40 9.17
C ASP A 35 8.57 -11.19 9.50
N ARG A 36 9.18 -10.01 9.64
CA ARG A 36 8.44 -8.74 9.86
C ARG A 36 7.67 -8.33 8.62
N PHE A 37 8.25 -8.50 7.43
CA PHE A 37 7.58 -8.24 6.16
C PHE A 37 6.36 -9.15 5.97
N GLN A 38 6.50 -10.44 6.30
CA GLN A 38 5.40 -11.39 6.23
C GLN A 38 4.21 -10.90 7.08
N ARG A 39 4.46 -10.52 8.35
CA ARG A 39 3.43 -9.96 9.24
C ARG A 39 2.76 -8.71 8.66
N VAL A 40 3.56 -7.73 8.20
CA VAL A 40 3.03 -6.51 7.57
C VAL A 40 2.16 -6.85 6.35
N SER A 41 2.60 -7.80 5.53
CA SER A 41 1.87 -8.23 4.33
C SER A 41 0.58 -8.98 4.66
N ASP A 42 0.57 -9.77 5.73
CA ASP A 42 -0.61 -10.48 6.23
C ASP A 42 -1.65 -9.47 6.75
N ASP A 43 -1.24 -8.50 7.57
CA ASP A 43 -2.11 -7.44 8.06
C ASP A 43 -2.73 -6.65 6.89
N ALA A 44 -1.92 -6.26 5.91
CA ALA A 44 -2.41 -5.54 4.73
C ALA A 44 -3.43 -6.36 3.92
N ARG A 45 -3.20 -7.67 3.74
CA ARG A 45 -4.15 -8.57 3.07
C ARG A 45 -5.45 -8.72 3.87
N GLN A 46 -5.37 -8.85 5.19
CA GLN A 46 -6.55 -8.95 6.06
C GLN A 46 -7.41 -7.70 5.98
N ILE A 47 -6.80 -6.52 6.06
CA ILE A 47 -7.51 -5.25 5.92
C ILE A 47 -8.11 -5.11 4.51
N ARG A 48 -7.35 -5.43 3.46
CA ARG A 48 -7.87 -5.43 2.08
C ARG A 48 -9.11 -6.32 1.95
N ALA A 49 -9.06 -7.53 2.51
CA ALA A 49 -10.20 -8.45 2.50
C ALA A 49 -11.41 -7.90 3.27
N ALA A 50 -11.21 -7.23 4.40
CA ALA A 50 -12.29 -6.59 5.14
C ALA A 50 -12.98 -5.46 4.36
N PHE A 51 -12.24 -4.80 3.46
CA PHE A 51 -12.74 -3.75 2.57
C PHE A 51 -13.12 -4.25 1.17
N ASP A 52 -13.01 -5.56 0.89
CA ASP A 52 -13.41 -6.15 -0.39
C ASP A 52 -14.93 -6.33 -0.45
N VAL A 53 -15.62 -5.20 -0.32
CA VAL A 53 -17.08 -5.09 -0.46
C VAL A 53 -17.41 -4.75 -1.90
N GLY A 54 -18.57 -5.22 -2.36
CA GLY A 54 -19.04 -4.92 -3.71
C GLY A 54 -19.13 -3.41 -3.97
N PRO A 55 -19.01 -2.98 -5.25
CA PRO A 55 -19.03 -1.57 -5.59
C PRO A 55 -20.34 -0.93 -5.14
N ALA A 56 -20.25 0.23 -4.48
CA ALA A 56 -21.42 1.03 -4.19
C ALA A 56 -22.05 1.53 -5.51
N PRO A 57 -23.38 1.59 -5.61
CA PRO A 57 -24.03 2.27 -6.73
C PRO A 57 -23.53 3.71 -6.83
N ALA A 58 -22.95 4.06 -7.97
CA ALA A 58 -22.47 5.40 -8.27
C ALA A 58 -23.25 5.98 -9.46
N ASP A 59 -23.47 7.30 -9.44
CA ASP A 59 -23.94 8.06 -10.61
C ASP A 59 -22.77 8.91 -11.14
N PRO A 60 -22.01 8.41 -12.14
CA PRO A 60 -20.86 9.12 -12.68
C PRO A 60 -21.22 10.45 -13.33
N ARG A 61 -22.44 10.57 -13.90
CA ARG A 61 -22.88 11.79 -14.59
C ARG A 61 -23.11 12.90 -13.58
N HIS A 62 -23.83 12.59 -12.50
CA HIS A 62 -24.04 13.53 -11.42
C HIS A 62 -22.73 13.92 -10.71
N ALA A 63 -21.84 12.96 -10.47
CA ALA A 63 -20.52 13.23 -9.88
C ALA A 63 -19.68 14.18 -10.77
N PHE A 64 -19.66 13.95 -12.08
CA PHE A 64 -18.95 14.81 -13.02
C PHE A 64 -19.52 16.23 -13.08
N ALA A 65 -20.85 16.37 -13.12
CA ALA A 65 -21.50 17.67 -13.10
C ALA A 65 -21.15 18.50 -11.84
N GLN A 66 -21.12 17.85 -10.67
CA GLN A 66 -20.69 18.50 -9.42
C GLN A 66 -19.22 18.95 -9.47
N MET A 67 -18.33 18.10 -10.01
CA MET A 67 -16.92 18.47 -10.18
C MET A 67 -16.77 19.69 -11.09
N GLN A 68 -17.46 19.71 -12.24
CA GLN A 68 -17.44 20.85 -13.16
C GLN A 68 -17.96 22.14 -12.51
N ALA A 69 -19.04 22.06 -11.74
CA ALA A 69 -19.57 23.21 -11.01
C ALA A 69 -18.55 23.80 -10.02
N ARG A 70 -17.74 22.96 -9.35
CA ARG A 70 -16.67 23.41 -8.42
C ARG A 70 -15.44 24.00 -9.11
N LEU A 71 -15.18 23.61 -10.36
CA LEU A 71 -14.04 24.13 -11.13
C LEU A 71 -14.38 25.46 -11.83
N ASN A 72 -15.66 25.71 -12.08
CA ASN A 72 -16.14 26.88 -12.83
C ASN A 72 -16.70 28.00 -11.93
N GLY A 73 -16.64 27.85 -10.60
CA GLY A 73 -17.07 28.85 -9.61
C GLY A 73 -15.91 29.26 -8.72
#